data_AF-F4W9N7-F1
#
_entry.id   AF-F4W9N7-F1
#
_cell.length_a   1.000
_cell.length_b   1.000
_cell.length_c   1.000
_cell.angle_alpha   90.00
_cell.angle_beta   90.00
_cell.angle_gamma   90.00
#
_symmetry.space_group_name_H-M   'P 1'
#
loop_
_entity.id
_entity.type
_entity.pdbx_description
1 polymer ?
#
loop_
_entity_poly.entity_id
_entity_poly.type
_entity_poly.pdbx_seq_one_letter_code
_entity_poly.pdbx_strand_id
1 'polypeptide(L)'
;MFLERISLISSILAIAFATPKISGSIPIWHLPCGELDLRAVPLKNLEEEMKTSLENLRLQHQLTMNDYLIRDYEYLYERVRIGVDDHQYIPNWVPGKKDVNLVRKLVDASTPMIVNYFPKLHMDLQKFAVAFEELVEDEPNSQIRQALKATQSYLTMMLCEVESNIISLPTIRLPTRVERSIMSHTERNPVDETRRLIRDWGVVLKYRDYLHAWRHVFNY
;
A
#
# COMPACT_ATOMS: atom_id res chain seq x y z
N MET A 1 -52.15 14.74 60.87
CA MET A 1 -51.55 16.01 60.43
C MET A 1 -50.14 15.73 59.95
N PHE A 2 -49.89 16.08 58.68
CA PHE A 2 -48.62 16.21 57.97
C PHE A 2 -47.78 14.97 57.63
N LEU A 3 -47.75 14.74 56.32
CA LEU A 3 -46.82 13.93 55.54
C LEU A 3 -45.37 14.34 55.80
N GLU A 4 -44.44 13.39 55.64
CA GLU A 4 -43.32 13.60 54.72
C GLU A 4 -42.69 12.24 54.33
N ARG A 5 -42.87 11.86 53.05
CA ARG A 5 -42.18 10.73 52.42
C ARG A 5 -40.87 11.24 51.86
N ILE A 6 -39.75 10.88 52.48
CA ILE A 6 -38.41 11.18 51.96
C ILE A 6 -38.08 10.14 50.90
N SER A 7 -38.03 10.57 49.64
CA SER A 7 -37.62 9.74 48.50
C SER A 7 -36.10 9.85 48.31
N LEU A 8 -35.38 8.74 48.51
CA LEU A 8 -33.96 8.62 48.18
C LEU A 8 -33.82 8.49 46.65
N ILE A 9 -33.43 9.59 45.98
CA ILE A 9 -33.05 9.56 44.56
C ILE A 9 -31.59 9.12 44.50
N SER A 10 -31.37 7.86 44.14
CA SER A 10 -30.05 7.35 43.77
C SER A 10 -29.68 7.90 42.39
N SER A 11 -28.82 8.92 42.36
CA SER A 11 -28.24 9.44 41.13
C SER A 11 -27.13 8.51 40.66
N ILE A 12 -27.45 7.58 39.74
CA ILE A 12 -26.46 6.79 39.02
C ILE A 12 -25.76 7.74 38.03
N LEU A 13 -24.55 8.19 38.37
CA LEU A 13 -23.65 8.81 37.39
C LEU A 13 -23.17 7.72 36.43
N ALA A 14 -23.86 7.59 35.30
CA ALA A 14 -23.33 6.89 34.14
C ALA A 14 -22.24 7.77 33.53
N ILE A 15 -20.98 7.54 33.93
CA ILE A 15 -19.82 8.06 33.21
C ILE A 15 -19.79 7.30 31.89
N ALA A 16 -20.44 7.86 30.88
CA ALA A 16 -20.25 7.45 29.51
C ALA A 16 -18.79 7.77 29.15
N PHE A 17 -17.93 6.76 29.17
CA PHE A 17 -16.68 6.84 28.44
C PHE A 17 -17.05 6.95 26.97
N ALA A 18 -17.18 8.19 26.49
CA ALA A 18 -17.10 8.48 25.08
C ALA A 18 -15.68 8.10 24.66
N THR A 19 -15.47 6.84 24.28
CA THR A 19 -14.34 6.46 23.46
C THR A 19 -14.32 7.42 22.28
N PRO A 20 -13.26 8.21 22.07
CA PRO A 20 -13.19 9.06 20.90
C PRO A 20 -13.29 8.13 19.69
N LYS A 21 -14.41 8.21 18.97
CA LYS A 21 -14.47 7.75 17.60
C LYS A 21 -13.45 8.62 16.88
N ILE A 22 -12.24 8.09 16.70
CA ILE A 22 -11.33 8.55 15.68
C ILE A 22 -12.14 8.37 14.39
N SER A 23 -12.77 9.44 13.93
CA SER A 23 -13.27 9.58 12.58
C SER A 23 -12.03 9.53 11.70
N GLY A 24 -11.49 8.33 11.49
CA GLY A 24 -10.30 8.10 10.69
C GLY A 24 -10.66 8.51 9.28
N SER A 25 -10.10 9.63 8.83
CA SER A 25 -10.13 9.97 7.41
C SER A 25 -9.65 8.76 6.62
N ILE A 26 -10.36 8.44 5.53
CA ILE A 26 -9.95 7.37 4.61
C ILE A 26 -8.48 7.61 4.21
N PRO A 27 -7.57 6.65 4.40
CA PRO A 27 -6.17 6.83 4.05
C PRO A 27 -6.01 7.18 2.57
N ILE A 28 -5.07 8.07 2.25
CA ILE A 28 -4.88 8.56 0.87
C ILE A 28 -4.64 7.39 -0.09
N TRP A 29 -3.85 6.39 0.31
CA TRP A 29 -3.60 5.22 -0.53
C TRP A 29 -4.84 4.36 -0.81
N HIS A 30 -5.90 4.48 0.01
CA HIS A 30 -7.15 3.76 -0.20
C HIS A 30 -7.98 4.42 -1.31
N LEU A 31 -7.83 5.73 -1.53
CA LEU A 31 -8.42 6.49 -2.65
C LEU A 31 -7.35 7.39 -3.28
N PRO A 32 -6.35 6.81 -3.98
CA PRO A 32 -5.12 7.50 -4.38
C PRO A 32 -5.35 8.64 -5.39
N CYS A 33 -6.40 8.54 -6.21
CA CYS A 33 -6.83 9.61 -7.11
C CYS A 33 -8.01 10.46 -6.58
N GLY A 34 -8.49 10.19 -5.36
CA GLY A 34 -9.77 10.72 -4.89
C GLY A 34 -10.98 10.03 -5.54
N GLU A 35 -12.12 10.74 -5.60
CA GLU A 35 -13.31 10.27 -6.30
C GLU A 35 -13.13 10.40 -7.82
N LEU A 36 -13.17 9.28 -8.51
CA LEU A 36 -13.00 9.22 -9.97
C LEU A 36 -14.37 9.40 -10.64
N ASP A 37 -14.53 10.44 -11.46
CA ASP A 37 -15.71 10.65 -12.29
C ASP A 37 -15.68 9.66 -13.46
N LEU A 38 -16.49 8.60 -13.36
CA LEU A 38 -16.60 7.52 -14.34
C LEU A 38 -17.34 7.99 -15.60
N ARG A 39 -16.77 8.93 -16.34
CA ARG A 39 -17.28 9.27 -17.67
C ARG A 39 -16.66 8.33 -18.69
N ALA A 40 -17.50 7.55 -19.35
CA ALA A 40 -17.09 6.73 -20.47
C ALA A 40 -16.56 7.62 -21.60
N VAL A 41 -15.25 7.62 -21.81
CA VAL A 41 -14.64 8.24 -22.98
C VAL A 41 -14.84 7.28 -24.17
N PRO A 42 -15.36 7.76 -25.31
CA PRO A 42 -15.52 6.91 -26.49
C PRO A 42 -14.16 6.37 -26.93
N LEU A 43 -14.01 5.04 -26.92
CA LEU A 43 -12.78 4.40 -27.39
C LEU A 43 -12.63 4.58 -28.90
N LYS A 44 -11.48 5.11 -29.33
CA LYS A 44 -11.14 5.19 -30.75
C LYS A 44 -10.56 3.86 -31.25
N ASN A 45 -9.59 3.30 -30.53
CA ASN A 45 -8.94 2.01 -30.84
C ASN A 45 -8.41 1.35 -29.56
N LEU A 46 -9.00 0.22 -29.15
CA LEU A 46 -8.63 -0.48 -27.91
C LEU A 46 -7.16 -0.89 -27.83
N GLU A 47 -6.56 -1.31 -28.94
CA GLU A 47 -5.15 -1.73 -28.95
C GLU A 47 -4.22 -0.52 -28.70
N GLU A 48 -4.55 0.62 -29.30
CA GLU A 48 -3.77 1.85 -29.12
C GLU A 48 -3.92 2.43 -27.72
N GLU A 49 -5.12 2.37 -27.15
CA GLU A 49 -5.38 2.76 -25.75
C GLU A 49 -4.60 1.84 -24.79
N MET A 50 -4.57 0.53 -25.05
CA MET A 50 -3.77 -0.41 -24.25
C MET A 50 -2.27 -0.11 -24.32
N LYS A 51 -1.74 0.24 -25.50
CA LYS A 51 -0.32 0.64 -25.67
C LYS A 51 -0.03 1.94 -24.92
N THR A 52 -0.88 2.95 -25.09
CA THR A 52 -0.77 4.24 -24.39
C THR A 52 -0.81 4.04 -22.88
N SER A 53 -1.72 3.20 -22.41
CA SER A 53 -1.86 2.87 -21.00
C SER A 53 -0.61 2.19 -20.42
N LEU A 54 -0.04 1.24 -21.17
CA LEU A 54 1.21 0.58 -20.80
C LEU A 54 2.39 1.57 -20.74
N GLU A 55 2.45 2.49 -21.69
CA GLU A 55 3.48 3.53 -21.75
C GLU A 55 3.39 4.51 -20.58
N ASN A 56 2.19 4.97 -20.22
CA ASN A 56 1.98 5.82 -19.06
C ASN A 56 2.44 5.15 -17.77
N LEU A 57 2.08 3.87 -17.58
CA LEU A 57 2.51 3.08 -16.43
C LEU A 57 4.01 2.83 -16.41
N ARG A 58 4.63 2.61 -17.56
CA ARG A 58 6.09 2.49 -17.66
C ARG A 58 6.78 3.75 -17.16
N LEU A 59 6.34 4.93 -17.60
CA LEU A 59 6.92 6.22 -17.18
C LEU A 59 6.73 6.46 -15.68
N GLN A 60 5.52 6.21 -15.15
CA GLN A 60 5.29 6.36 -13.72
C GLN A 60 6.10 5.35 -12.90
N HIS A 61 6.22 4.11 -13.38
CA HIS A 61 7.06 3.10 -12.74
C HIS A 61 8.55 3.52 -12.73
N GLN A 62 9.05 4.17 -13.79
CA GLN A 62 10.42 4.72 -13.82
C GLN A 62 10.65 5.73 -12.69
N LEU A 63 9.70 6.65 -12.49
CA LEU A 63 9.77 7.63 -11.41
C LEU A 63 9.78 6.94 -10.03
N THR A 64 8.87 5.99 -9.83
CA THR A 64 8.75 5.25 -8.56
C THR A 64 9.99 4.39 -8.27
N MET A 65 10.56 3.74 -9.29
CA MET A 65 11.79 2.96 -9.16
C MET A 65 12.99 3.85 -8.86
N ASN A 66 13.13 4.98 -9.57
CA ASN A 66 14.22 5.91 -9.35
C ASN A 66 14.17 6.52 -7.94
N ASP A 67 12.98 6.88 -7.44
CA ASP A 67 12.83 7.30 -6.04
C ASP A 67 13.35 6.23 -5.09
N TYR A 68 12.89 4.99 -5.24
CA TYR A 68 13.32 3.87 -4.38
C TYR A 68 14.84 3.72 -4.35
N LEU A 69 15.49 3.72 -5.53
CA LEU A 69 16.94 3.54 -5.64
C LEU A 69 17.73 4.68 -4.99
N ILE A 70 17.23 5.92 -5.05
CA ILE A 70 17.90 7.09 -4.45
C ILE A 70 17.84 7.09 -2.91
N ARG A 71 16.89 6.38 -2.31
CA ARG A 71 16.74 6.34 -0.83
C ARG A 71 17.81 5.54 -0.11
N ASP A 72 18.55 4.67 -0.81
CA ASP A 72 19.59 3.81 -0.24
C ASP A 72 19.15 3.10 1.05
N TYR A 73 18.06 2.33 0.93
CA TYR A 73 17.51 1.59 2.06
C TYR A 73 18.49 0.55 2.63
N GLU A 74 19.47 0.10 1.85
CA GLU A 74 20.52 -0.79 2.33
C GLU A 74 21.40 -0.11 3.38
N TYR A 75 21.75 1.16 3.18
CA TYR A 75 22.42 1.98 4.19
C TYR A 75 21.50 2.29 5.38
N LEU A 76 20.25 2.71 5.12
CA LEU A 76 19.32 3.09 6.20
C LEU A 76 19.00 1.93 7.17
N TYR A 77 19.01 0.69 6.69
CA TYR A 77 18.71 -0.51 7.46
C TYR A 77 19.95 -1.39 7.73
N GLU A 78 21.17 -0.86 7.62
CA GLU A 78 22.41 -1.64 7.72
C GLU A 78 22.53 -2.45 9.01
N ARG A 79 21.96 -1.93 10.11
CA ARG A 79 21.98 -2.54 11.45
C ARG A 79 21.19 -3.86 11.51
N VAL A 80 20.20 -4.01 10.64
CA VAL A 80 19.30 -5.15 10.56
C VAL A 80 19.83 -6.19 9.59
N ARG A 81 20.63 -5.77 8.61
CA ARG A 81 21.25 -6.63 7.59
C ARG A 81 22.05 -7.79 8.18
N ILE A 82 22.62 -7.62 9.38
CA ILE A 82 23.56 -8.55 10.01
C ILE A 82 22.85 -9.73 10.71
N GLY A 83 21.50 -9.73 10.85
CA GLY A 83 20.78 -10.73 11.65
C GLY A 83 19.57 -11.39 11.02
N VAL A 84 19.18 -11.03 9.78
CA VAL A 84 17.98 -11.58 9.13
C VAL A 84 18.37 -12.77 8.25
N ASP A 85 18.79 -13.86 8.89
CA ASP A 85 18.63 -15.18 8.30
C ASP A 85 17.15 -15.58 8.49
N ASP A 86 16.41 -15.47 7.40
CA ASP A 86 15.22 -16.25 7.08
C ASP A 86 13.95 -16.12 7.97
N HIS A 87 12.95 -15.46 7.36
CA HIS A 87 11.49 -15.69 7.50
C HIS A 87 10.75 -15.26 8.78
N GLN A 88 11.41 -14.90 9.87
CA GLN A 88 10.67 -14.47 11.07
C GLN A 88 10.19 -13.01 10.92
N TYR A 89 8.88 -12.78 11.07
CA TYR A 89 8.23 -11.45 11.12
C TYR A 89 8.11 -10.65 9.82
N ILE A 90 8.43 -11.23 8.65
CA ILE A 90 8.14 -10.59 7.36
C ILE A 90 6.68 -10.89 6.98
N PRO A 91 5.81 -9.86 6.82
CA PRO A 91 4.40 -10.07 6.53
C PRO A 91 4.18 -10.91 5.28
N ASN A 92 3.38 -11.98 5.36
CA ASN A 92 3.16 -12.91 4.24
C ASN A 92 2.10 -12.42 3.25
N TRP A 93 1.27 -11.44 3.65
CA TRP A 93 0.20 -10.86 2.86
C TRP A 93 0.71 -9.81 1.86
N VAL A 94 1.88 -9.21 2.14
CA VAL A 94 2.61 -8.34 1.22
C VAL A 94 3.24 -9.18 0.09
N PRO A 95 3.16 -8.74 -1.19
CA PRO A 95 3.67 -9.48 -2.33
C PRO A 95 5.10 -10.00 -2.10
N GLY A 96 5.30 -11.28 -2.36
CA GLY A 96 6.57 -11.97 -2.10
C GLY A 96 7.13 -12.67 -3.33
N LYS A 97 8.03 -13.62 -3.11
CA LYS A 97 8.69 -14.38 -4.18
C LYS A 97 7.73 -15.03 -5.17
N LYS A 98 6.55 -15.49 -4.70
CA LYS A 98 5.51 -16.07 -5.56
C LYS A 98 4.93 -15.04 -6.54
N ASP A 99 4.61 -13.85 -6.04
CA ASP A 99 4.07 -12.74 -6.86
C ASP A 99 5.13 -12.21 -7.82
N VAL A 100 6.37 -12.02 -7.35
CA VAL A 100 7.53 -11.64 -8.19
C VAL A 100 7.72 -12.63 -9.35
N ASN A 101 7.67 -13.94 -9.07
CA ASN A 101 7.79 -14.96 -10.10
C ASN A 101 6.61 -14.96 -11.07
N LEU A 102 5.41 -14.57 -10.62
CA LEU A 102 4.27 -14.42 -11.51
C LEU A 102 4.46 -13.22 -12.46
N VAL A 103 4.89 -12.08 -11.92
CA VAL A 103 5.18 -10.87 -12.73
C VAL A 103 6.30 -11.15 -13.74
N ARG A 104 7.36 -11.85 -13.35
CA ARG A 104 8.46 -12.22 -14.25
C ARG A 104 8.02 -13.09 -15.44
N LYS A 105 6.90 -13.82 -15.34
CA LYS A 105 6.34 -14.57 -16.48
C LYS A 105 5.68 -13.68 -17.53
N LEU A 106 5.52 -12.39 -17.24
CA LEU A 106 4.99 -11.40 -18.18
C LEU A 106 6.09 -10.74 -19.03
N VAL A 107 7.36 -11.07 -18.79
CA VAL A 107 8.45 -10.63 -19.66
C VAL A 107 8.17 -11.15 -21.08
N ASP A 108 8.27 -10.25 -22.05
CA ASP A 108 7.93 -10.50 -23.47
C ASP A 108 6.46 -10.88 -23.74
N ALA A 109 5.56 -10.76 -22.77
CA ALA A 109 4.14 -10.98 -22.98
C ALA A 109 3.51 -9.89 -23.86
N SER A 110 2.40 -10.21 -24.53
CA SER A 110 1.68 -9.24 -25.35
C SER A 110 1.06 -8.12 -24.50
N THR A 111 0.90 -6.92 -25.08
CA THR A 111 0.27 -5.78 -24.39
C THR A 111 -1.07 -6.15 -23.73
N PRO A 112 -2.01 -6.85 -24.40
CA PRO A 112 -3.27 -7.24 -23.75
C PRO A 112 -3.05 -8.17 -22.54
N MET A 113 -2.04 -9.05 -22.59
CA MET A 113 -1.72 -9.94 -21.48
C MET A 113 -1.17 -9.15 -20.28
N ILE A 114 -0.30 -8.16 -20.51
CA ILE A 114 0.23 -7.31 -19.44
C ILE A 114 -0.89 -6.43 -18.84
N VAL A 115 -1.73 -5.83 -19.68
CA VAL A 115 -2.88 -5.02 -19.25
C VAL A 115 -3.84 -5.81 -18.36
N ASN A 116 -4.08 -7.07 -18.67
CA ASN A 116 -4.92 -7.95 -17.85
C ASN A 116 -4.36 -8.19 -16.43
N TYR A 117 -3.10 -7.85 -16.17
CA TYR A 117 -2.47 -7.91 -14.85
C TYR A 117 -2.54 -6.59 -14.07
N PHE A 118 -3.04 -5.49 -14.64
CA PHE A 118 -3.18 -4.23 -13.91
C PHE A 118 -4.04 -4.34 -12.64
N PRO A 119 -5.16 -5.09 -12.61
CA PRO A 119 -5.89 -5.32 -11.36
C PRO A 119 -5.04 -5.99 -10.28
N LYS A 120 -4.17 -6.94 -10.66
CA LYS A 120 -3.24 -7.55 -9.69
C LYS A 120 -2.19 -6.55 -9.22
N LEU A 121 -1.60 -5.78 -10.15
CA LEU A 121 -0.65 -4.71 -9.82
C LEU A 121 -1.27 -3.73 -8.81
N HIS A 122 -2.50 -3.30 -9.04
CA HIS A 122 -3.25 -2.43 -8.14
C HIS A 122 -3.37 -3.02 -6.72
N MET A 123 -3.88 -4.25 -6.59
CA MET A 123 -4.02 -4.90 -5.28
C MET A 123 -2.68 -5.07 -4.56
N ASP A 124 -1.64 -5.46 -5.30
CA ASP A 124 -0.29 -5.66 -4.77
C ASP A 124 0.31 -4.34 -4.25
N LEU A 125 0.15 -3.24 -5.01
CA LEU A 125 0.58 -1.91 -4.59
C LEU A 125 -0.22 -1.40 -3.37
N GLN A 126 -1.52 -1.66 -3.28
CA GLN A 126 -2.31 -1.29 -2.10
C GLN A 126 -1.85 -2.02 -0.85
N LYS A 127 -1.45 -3.29 -0.96
CA LYS A 127 -0.84 -4.04 0.15
C LYS A 127 0.47 -3.39 0.60
N PHE A 128 1.34 -3.03 -0.34
CA PHE A 128 2.53 -2.26 0.00
C PHE A 128 2.16 -0.94 0.68
N ALA A 129 1.11 -0.25 0.24
CA ALA A 129 0.72 1.03 0.82
C ALA A 129 0.22 0.90 2.27
N VAL A 130 -0.52 -0.16 2.60
CA VAL A 130 -0.86 -0.50 4.00
C VAL A 130 0.41 -0.70 4.83
N ALA A 131 1.40 -1.42 4.29
CA ALA A 131 2.64 -1.65 5.02
C ALA A 131 3.43 -0.34 5.22
N PHE A 132 3.63 0.46 4.16
CA PHE A 132 4.35 1.73 4.22
C PHE A 132 3.66 2.76 5.12
N GLU A 133 2.33 2.73 5.24
CA GLU A 133 1.61 3.55 6.22
C GLU A 133 2.08 3.24 7.65
N GLU A 134 2.09 1.97 8.04
CA GLU A 134 2.52 1.57 9.39
C GLU A 134 4.01 1.86 9.62
N LEU A 135 4.86 1.53 8.63
CA LEU A 135 6.30 1.84 8.66
C LEU A 135 6.58 3.33 8.89
N VAL A 136 5.78 4.23 8.30
CA VAL A 136 5.91 5.67 8.52
C VAL A 136 5.39 6.09 9.89
N GLU A 137 4.32 5.47 10.36
CA GLU A 137 3.62 5.77 11.61
C GLU A 137 4.50 5.44 12.83
N ASP A 138 5.19 4.30 12.81
CA ASP A 138 5.95 3.79 13.94
C ASP A 138 7.48 4.00 13.87
N GLU A 139 8.01 4.64 12.81
CA GLU A 139 9.45 4.88 12.67
C GLU A 139 9.96 6.07 13.53
N PRO A 140 10.79 5.83 14.57
CA PRO A 140 11.35 6.89 15.41
C PRO A 140 12.43 7.71 14.71
N ASN A 141 13.24 7.11 13.83
CA ASN A 141 14.34 7.78 13.15
C ASN A 141 13.82 8.72 12.07
N SER A 142 14.10 10.02 12.21
CA SER A 142 13.61 11.05 11.29
C SER A 142 14.09 10.87 9.84
N GLN A 143 15.32 10.38 9.64
CA GLN A 143 15.89 10.15 8.31
C GLN A 143 15.20 8.98 7.61
N ILE A 144 15.04 7.86 8.32
CA ILE A 144 14.34 6.68 7.78
C ILE A 144 12.87 7.03 7.50
N ARG A 145 12.21 7.70 8.44
CA ARG A 145 10.82 8.14 8.28
C ARG A 145 10.65 9.08 7.08
N GLN A 146 11.62 9.96 6.81
CA GLN A 146 11.58 10.83 5.64
C GLN A 146 11.71 10.05 4.33
N ALA A 147 12.61 9.07 4.27
CA ALA A 147 12.72 8.18 3.10
C ALA A 147 11.43 7.39 2.86
N LEU A 148 10.86 6.79 3.93
CA LEU A 148 9.60 6.06 3.86
C LEU A 148 8.43 6.93 3.40
N LYS A 149 8.33 8.18 3.88
CA LYS A 149 7.30 9.14 3.42
C LYS A 149 7.42 9.49 1.94
N ALA A 150 8.64 9.63 1.45
CA ALA A 150 8.86 9.86 0.03
C ALA A 150 8.41 8.65 -0.79
N THR A 151 8.82 7.44 -0.39
CA THR A 151 8.37 6.20 -1.05
C THR A 151 6.86 6.01 -0.98
N GLN A 152 6.20 6.33 0.15
CA GLN A 152 4.74 6.32 0.27
C GLN A 152 4.07 7.27 -0.74
N SER A 153 4.66 8.44 -0.97
CA SER A 153 4.16 9.42 -1.94
C SER A 153 4.26 8.89 -3.38
N TYR A 154 5.42 8.35 -3.78
CA TYR A 154 5.61 7.75 -5.11
C TYR A 154 4.78 6.48 -5.31
N LEU A 155 4.57 5.69 -4.25
CA LEU A 155 3.66 4.55 -4.26
C LEU A 155 2.21 4.98 -4.49
N THR A 156 1.78 6.06 -3.85
CA THR A 156 0.44 6.64 -4.03
C THR A 156 0.25 7.16 -5.46
N MET A 157 1.26 7.84 -6.02
CA MET A 157 1.25 8.28 -7.42
C MET A 157 1.15 7.09 -8.38
N MET A 158 1.95 6.04 -8.17
CA MET A 158 1.88 4.81 -8.97
C MET A 158 0.51 4.15 -8.87
N LEU A 159 -0.05 4.05 -7.67
CA LEU A 159 -1.40 3.54 -7.46
C LEU A 159 -2.44 4.33 -8.24
N CYS A 160 -2.38 5.67 -8.19
CA CYS A 160 -3.31 6.50 -8.91
C CYS A 160 -3.20 6.33 -10.44
N GLU A 161 -1.98 6.22 -10.97
CA GLU A 161 -1.76 5.94 -12.38
C GLU A 161 -2.38 4.59 -12.78
N VAL A 162 -2.17 3.54 -11.98
CA VAL A 162 -2.79 2.22 -12.21
C VAL A 162 -4.31 2.31 -12.19
N GLU A 163 -4.92 3.01 -11.22
CA GLU A 163 -6.38 3.17 -11.16
C GLU A 163 -6.94 3.88 -12.38
N SER A 164 -6.31 4.99 -12.78
CA SER A 164 -6.72 5.79 -13.93
C SER A 164 -6.68 4.97 -15.22
N ASN A 165 -5.61 4.17 -15.40
CA ASN A 165 -5.45 3.29 -16.55
C ASN A 165 -6.48 2.15 -16.55
N ILE A 166 -6.76 1.52 -15.40
CA ILE A 166 -7.79 0.48 -15.29
C ILE A 166 -9.18 1.03 -15.66
N ILE A 167 -9.51 2.23 -15.19
CA ILE A 167 -10.82 2.85 -15.46
C ILE A 167 -10.98 3.26 -16.93
N SER A 168 -9.89 3.69 -17.56
CA SER A 168 -9.90 4.05 -18.99
C SER A 168 -10.11 2.86 -19.93
N LEU A 169 -9.80 1.64 -19.47
CA LEU A 169 -9.82 0.43 -20.27
C LEU A 169 -11.06 -0.44 -19.97
N PRO A 170 -11.99 -0.63 -20.92
CA PRO A 170 -13.27 -1.30 -20.66
C PRO A 170 -13.15 -2.81 -20.43
N THR A 171 -12.01 -3.41 -20.79
CA THR A 171 -11.79 -4.87 -20.72
C THR A 171 -11.40 -5.36 -19.33
N ILE A 172 -11.00 -4.45 -18.44
CA ILE A 172 -10.58 -4.75 -17.09
C ILE A 172 -11.40 -3.92 -16.10
N ARG A 173 -11.38 -4.31 -14.82
CA ARG A 173 -12.14 -3.62 -13.78
C ARG A 173 -11.25 -3.38 -12.58
N LEU A 174 -11.53 -2.28 -11.89
CA LEU A 174 -10.88 -2.00 -10.62
C LEU A 174 -11.25 -3.09 -9.62
N PRO A 175 -10.27 -3.76 -8.99
CA PRO A 175 -10.54 -4.80 -8.01
C PRO A 175 -11.09 -4.19 -6.71
N THR A 176 -11.60 -5.06 -5.83
CA THR A 176 -11.96 -4.64 -4.47
C THR A 176 -10.73 -4.08 -3.75
N ARG A 177 -10.91 -2.92 -3.10
CA ARG A 177 -9.84 -2.25 -2.38
C ARG A 177 -9.38 -3.07 -1.17
N VAL A 178 -8.09 -3.00 -0.88
CA VAL A 178 -7.49 -3.66 0.27
C VAL A 178 -7.87 -2.89 1.54
N GLU A 179 -8.36 -3.63 2.53
CA GLU A 179 -8.69 -3.07 3.84
C GLU A 179 -7.45 -2.92 4.71
N ARG A 180 -7.45 -1.87 5.54
CA ARG A 180 -6.39 -1.58 6.52
C ARG A 180 -6.12 -2.77 7.46
N SER A 181 -7.15 -3.59 7.70
CA SER A 181 -7.14 -4.77 8.58
C SER A 181 -6.35 -5.96 8.04
N ILE A 182 -5.86 -5.92 6.78
CA ILE A 182 -4.98 -6.95 6.24
C ILE A 182 -3.68 -7.08 7.07
N MET A 183 -3.23 -5.98 7.67
CA MET A 183 -2.15 -5.98 8.65
C MET A 183 -2.74 -6.16 10.05
N SER A 184 -2.41 -7.28 10.68
CA SER A 184 -2.93 -7.66 11.99
C SER A 184 -2.46 -6.70 13.09
N HIS A 185 -3.22 -6.64 14.19
CA HIS A 185 -2.84 -5.83 15.35
C HIS A 185 -1.44 -6.18 15.89
N THR A 186 -1.07 -7.48 15.87
CA THR A 186 0.25 -7.95 16.31
C THR A 186 1.39 -7.53 15.39
N GLU A 187 1.14 -7.38 14.08
CA GLU A 187 2.14 -6.88 13.14
C GLU A 187 2.33 -5.36 13.26
N ARG A 188 1.27 -4.63 13.63
CA ARG A 188 1.31 -3.18 13.91
C ARG A 188 1.95 -2.83 15.25
N ASN A 189 1.87 -3.74 16.21
CA ASN A 189 2.41 -3.55 17.55
C ASN A 189 3.50 -4.59 17.83
N PRO A 190 4.67 -4.50 17.16
CA PRO A 190 5.77 -5.41 17.39
C PRO A 190 6.23 -5.34 18.85
N VAL A 191 6.61 -6.49 19.41
CA VAL A 191 6.98 -6.65 20.83
C VAL A 191 8.23 -5.83 21.18
N ASP A 192 9.15 -5.68 20.22
CA ASP A 192 10.44 -5.03 20.41
C ASP A 192 10.91 -4.37 19.11
N GLU A 193 11.88 -3.47 19.26
CA GLU A 193 12.46 -2.70 18.16
C GLU A 193 13.15 -3.59 17.12
N THR A 194 13.70 -4.74 17.51
CA THR A 194 14.36 -5.64 16.56
C THR A 194 13.32 -6.24 15.61
N ARG A 195 12.18 -6.69 16.12
CA ARG A 195 11.08 -7.21 15.28
C ARG A 195 10.48 -6.15 14.37
N ARG A 196 10.32 -4.91 14.85
CA ARG A 196 9.89 -3.76 14.02
C ARG A 196 10.84 -3.58 12.84
N LEU A 197 12.12 -3.48 13.13
CA LEU A 197 13.18 -3.30 12.14
C LEU A 197 13.26 -4.46 11.13
N ILE A 198 13.10 -5.71 11.56
CA ILE A 198 13.08 -6.89 10.66
C ILE A 198 11.86 -6.86 9.74
N ARG A 199 10.68 -6.53 10.28
CA ARG A 199 9.44 -6.37 9.50
C ARG A 199 9.64 -5.31 8.42
N ASP A 200 10.13 -4.14 8.81
CA ASP A 200 10.29 -2.98 7.93
C ASP A 200 11.27 -3.25 6.81
N TRP A 201 12.43 -3.82 7.17
CA TRP A 201 13.42 -4.25 6.20
C TRP A 201 12.86 -5.29 5.22
N GLY A 202 12.12 -6.27 5.74
CA GLY A 202 11.47 -7.28 4.91
C GLY A 202 10.44 -6.72 3.93
N VAL A 203 9.64 -5.72 4.35
CA VAL A 203 8.68 -5.02 3.47
C VAL A 203 9.42 -4.24 2.39
N VAL A 204 10.45 -3.48 2.75
CA VAL A 204 11.25 -2.67 1.83
C VAL A 204 11.95 -3.54 0.79
N LEU A 205 12.50 -4.69 1.19
CA LEU A 205 13.11 -5.67 0.28
C LEU A 205 12.08 -6.29 -0.67
N LYS A 206 10.92 -6.68 -0.17
CA LYS A 206 9.85 -7.21 -1.02
C LYS A 206 9.37 -6.19 -2.04
N TYR A 207 9.26 -4.92 -1.64
CA TYR A 207 8.86 -3.85 -2.53
C TYR A 207 9.88 -3.63 -3.65
N ARG A 208 11.17 -3.60 -3.30
CA ARG A 208 12.29 -3.57 -4.27
C ARG A 208 12.17 -4.68 -5.29
N ASP A 209 12.10 -5.93 -4.82
CA ASP A 209 12.09 -7.10 -5.69
C ASP A 209 10.87 -7.09 -6.63
N TYR A 210 9.74 -6.58 -6.13
CA TYR A 210 8.52 -6.40 -6.91
C TYR A 210 8.66 -5.31 -7.99
N LEU A 211 9.23 -4.14 -7.66
CA LEU A 211 9.53 -3.09 -8.63
C LEU A 211 10.52 -3.58 -9.71
N HIS A 212 11.57 -4.32 -9.34
CA HIS A 212 12.46 -4.90 -10.33
C HIS A 212 11.76 -5.90 -11.25
N ALA A 213 10.82 -6.70 -10.73
CA ALA A 213 10.05 -7.61 -11.56
C ALA A 213 9.26 -6.86 -12.64
N TRP A 214 8.57 -5.77 -12.27
CA TRP A 214 7.83 -4.94 -13.22
C TRP A 214 8.73 -4.14 -14.16
N ARG A 215 9.91 -3.72 -13.70
CA ARG A 215 10.93 -3.11 -14.56
C ARG A 215 11.30 -4.02 -15.74
N HIS A 216 11.46 -5.32 -15.50
CA HIS A 216 11.71 -6.28 -16.59
C HIS A 216 10.55 -6.41 -17.56
N VAL A 217 9.30 -6.34 -17.07
CA VAL A 217 8.10 -6.37 -17.92
C VAL A 217 8.01 -5.12 -18.81
N PHE A 218 8.34 -3.95 -18.26
CA PHE A 218 8.34 -2.69 -19.01
C PHE A 218 9.60 -2.45 -19.86
N ASN A 219 10.62 -3.28 -19.68
CA ASN A 219 11.88 -3.31 -20.43
C ASN A 219 12.60 -1.95 -20.53
N TYR A 220 13.10 -1.46 -19.39
CA TYR A 220 14.01 -0.31 -19.29
C TYR A 220 15.01 -0.49 -18.14
#